data_AF-A0A8C7IJR9-F1
#
_entry.id   AF-A0A8C7IJR9-F1
#
_cell.length_a   1.000
_cell.length_b   1.000
_cell.length_c   1.000
_cell.angle_alpha   90.00
_cell.angle_beta   90.00
_cell.angle_gamma   90.00
#
_symmetry.space_group_name_H-M   'P 1'
#
loop_
_entity.id
_entity.type
_entity.pdbx_description
1 polymer ?
#
loop_
_entity_poly.entity_id
_entity_poly.type
_entity_poly.pdbx_seq_one_letter_code
_entity_poly.pdbx_strand_id
1 'polypeptide(L)'
;VEAMVSLQGRPPDPATVEGCAHLKPNNFLLAWHTFWVGAATKAMCVGMKYCSLIDGRMTHNHPTGFLGSLTTALFASYAVQGKPLVTWGRDLMKVIPKAEEYCKKTIRHMAEYQEKWFYFEAKWQFYLEERGVEEEGQNKPLFPDTYNAEETDKVYKRWSSEGRAGRRGHDAPMIAYDALLASGSDWTQLCRRAMFHGGESSATGLIAGCLYGLLFGLSQVPEGLHQDVDRRMRLEELGAELYKAASAERSTEK
;
A
#
# COMPACT_ATOMS: atom_id res chain seq x y z
N VAL A 1 2.37 -0.16 -26.95
CA VAL A 1 2.40 1.25 -26.49
C VAL A 1 3.86 1.68 -26.45
N GLU A 2 4.25 2.79 -27.09
CA GLU A 2 5.65 3.28 -27.11
C GLU A 2 6.29 3.42 -25.73
N ALA A 3 5.49 3.67 -24.68
CA ALA A 3 5.94 3.68 -23.29
C ALA A 3 6.53 2.34 -22.80
N MET A 4 6.28 1.24 -23.51
CA MET A 4 6.82 -0.10 -23.19
C MET A 4 8.22 -0.30 -23.76
N VAL A 5 8.66 0.55 -24.71
CA VAL A 5 9.98 0.47 -25.36
C VAL A 5 11.09 0.93 -24.40
N SER A 6 10.76 1.72 -23.37
CA SER A 6 11.69 2.14 -22.31
C SER A 6 11.88 1.10 -21.19
N LEU A 7 11.07 0.04 -21.16
CA LEU A 7 11.19 -1.07 -20.21
C LEU A 7 12.21 -2.10 -20.73
N GLN A 8 13.45 -1.66 -20.96
CA GLN A 8 14.52 -2.59 -21.31
C GLN A 8 14.82 -3.51 -20.12
N GLY A 9 14.64 -4.82 -20.31
CA GLY A 9 15.17 -5.86 -19.42
C GLY A 9 14.23 -6.47 -18.38
N ARG A 10 12.99 -5.98 -18.18
CA ARG A 10 11.98 -6.65 -17.33
C ARG A 10 10.60 -6.65 -18.00
N PRO A 11 9.92 -7.82 -18.05
CA PRO A 11 8.54 -7.86 -18.53
C PRO A 11 7.66 -7.03 -17.57
N PRO A 12 6.87 -6.07 -18.09
CA PRO A 12 5.95 -5.31 -17.27
C PRO A 12 4.90 -6.24 -16.65
N ASP A 13 4.50 -5.91 -15.42
CA ASP A 13 3.42 -6.59 -14.72
C ASP A 13 2.14 -6.58 -15.58
N PRO A 14 1.54 -7.75 -15.89
CA PRO A 14 0.36 -7.86 -16.75
C PRO A 14 -0.79 -6.97 -16.31
N ALA A 15 -0.98 -6.77 -15.00
CA ALA A 15 -2.01 -5.89 -14.47
C ALA A 15 -1.76 -4.40 -14.83
N THR A 16 -0.50 -3.98 -14.83
CA THR A 16 -0.10 -2.65 -15.30
C THR A 16 -0.28 -2.52 -16.83
N VAL A 17 0.05 -3.56 -17.60
CA VAL A 17 -0.10 -3.55 -19.07
C VAL A 17 -1.56 -3.41 -19.49
N GLU A 18 -2.44 -4.20 -18.87
CA GLU A 18 -3.89 -4.17 -19.13
C GLU A 18 -4.46 -2.78 -18.84
N GLY A 19 -4.18 -2.21 -17.67
CA GLY A 19 -4.62 -0.86 -17.31
C GLY A 19 -4.09 0.21 -18.27
N CYS A 20 -2.81 0.15 -18.66
CA CYS A 20 -2.22 1.11 -19.59
C CYS A 20 -2.74 0.97 -21.02
N ALA A 21 -3.15 -0.22 -21.46
CA ALA A 21 -3.71 -0.44 -22.79
C ALA A 21 -5.05 0.29 -23.00
N HIS A 22 -5.77 0.58 -21.92
CA HIS A 22 -7.05 1.29 -21.96
C HIS A 22 -6.91 2.81 -21.82
N LEU A 23 -5.71 3.33 -21.54
CA LEU A 23 -5.45 4.77 -21.50
C LEU A 23 -5.53 5.36 -22.92
N LYS A 24 -6.44 6.31 -23.12
CA LYS A 24 -6.54 7.08 -24.38
C LYS A 24 -6.07 8.52 -24.10
N PRO A 25 -5.11 9.06 -24.88
CA PRO A 25 -4.54 10.40 -24.64
C PRO A 25 -5.57 11.54 -24.55
N ASN A 26 -6.72 11.37 -25.20
CA ASN A 26 -7.79 12.37 -25.29
C ASN A 26 -9.09 11.95 -24.58
N ASN A 27 -9.05 10.92 -23.73
CA ASN A 27 -10.21 10.50 -22.94
C ASN A 27 -9.90 10.55 -21.45
N PHE A 28 -10.40 11.57 -20.77
CA PHE A 28 -10.28 11.71 -19.31
C PHE A 28 -11.27 10.82 -18.54
N LEU A 29 -12.18 10.13 -19.23
CA LEU A 29 -13.05 9.12 -18.62
C LEU A 29 -12.25 7.82 -18.45
N LEU A 30 -11.79 7.60 -17.22
CA LEU A 30 -11.25 6.33 -16.79
C LEU A 30 -12.39 5.31 -16.82
N ALA A 31 -12.35 4.38 -17.77
CA ALA A 31 -13.26 3.24 -17.76
C ALA A 31 -12.96 2.34 -16.54
N TRP A 32 -13.94 1.51 -16.17
CA TRP A 32 -13.81 0.57 -15.05
C TRP A 32 -12.71 -0.45 -15.36
N HIS A 33 -11.57 -0.38 -14.67
CA HIS A 33 -10.45 -1.27 -14.92
C HIS A 33 -9.72 -1.71 -13.65
N THR A 34 -9.42 -3.01 -13.65
CA THR A 34 -8.42 -3.76 -12.87
C THR A 34 -8.41 -3.66 -11.35
N PHE A 35 -8.72 -4.81 -10.73
CA PHE A 35 -8.80 -5.09 -9.29
C PHE A 35 -7.43 -5.36 -8.61
N TRP A 36 -6.32 -5.02 -9.27
CA TRP A 36 -4.98 -5.50 -8.92
C TRP A 36 -4.25 -4.57 -7.94
N VAL A 37 -3.24 -5.11 -7.25
CA VAL A 37 -2.42 -4.40 -6.26
C VAL A 37 -1.51 -3.31 -6.85
N GLY A 38 -1.38 -3.24 -8.18
CA GLY A 38 -0.42 -2.37 -8.86
C GLY A 38 -0.54 -0.88 -8.54
N ALA A 39 -1.71 -0.41 -8.09
CA ALA A 39 -1.89 0.95 -7.58
C ALA A 39 -1.27 1.15 -6.19
N ALA A 40 -1.46 0.17 -5.29
CA ALA A 40 -0.98 0.21 -3.91
C ALA A 40 0.55 0.18 -3.84
N THR A 41 1.21 -0.62 -4.68
CA THR A 41 2.68 -0.71 -4.68
C THR A 41 3.40 0.54 -5.18
N LYS A 42 2.67 1.50 -5.78
CA LYS A 42 3.26 2.70 -6.41
C LYS A 42 2.92 4.00 -5.69
N ALA A 43 2.01 3.97 -4.72
CA ALA A 43 1.43 5.18 -4.15
C ALA A 43 2.13 5.70 -2.89
N MET A 44 3.06 4.94 -2.27
CA MET A 44 3.74 5.43 -1.05
C MET A 44 4.49 6.75 -1.27
N CYS A 45 5.13 6.94 -2.44
CA CYS A 45 5.85 8.20 -2.73
C CYS A 45 4.92 9.41 -2.82
N VAL A 46 3.65 9.19 -3.21
CA VAL A 46 2.60 10.21 -3.14
C VAL A 46 2.41 10.59 -1.68
N GLY A 47 2.24 9.62 -0.79
CA GLY A 47 2.11 9.84 0.66
C GLY A 47 3.27 10.60 1.32
N MET A 48 4.49 10.41 0.81
CA MET A 48 5.67 11.14 1.29
C MET A 48 5.63 12.64 0.91
N LYS A 49 4.90 12.99 -0.16
CA LYS A 49 4.76 14.38 -0.64
C LYS A 49 3.41 15.02 -0.30
N TYR A 50 2.32 14.29 -0.49
CA TYR A 50 0.93 14.73 -0.45
C TYR A 50 0.02 13.69 0.22
N CYS A 51 -1.01 14.14 0.95
CA CYS A 51 -2.12 13.29 1.41
C CYS A 51 -3.25 13.24 0.36
N SER A 52 -3.00 12.76 -0.87
CA SER A 52 -3.99 12.84 -1.97
C SER A 52 -4.46 11.49 -2.55
N LEU A 53 -5.75 11.42 -2.87
CA LEU A 53 -6.53 10.27 -3.33
C LEU A 53 -6.42 9.93 -4.82
N ILE A 54 -5.82 10.82 -5.62
CA ILE A 54 -6.12 10.92 -7.06
C ILE A 54 -5.30 9.93 -7.91
N ASP A 55 -4.08 9.58 -7.50
CA ASP A 55 -3.11 8.90 -8.38
C ASP A 55 -3.43 7.41 -8.65
N GLY A 56 -4.05 6.71 -7.70
CA GLY A 56 -4.40 5.29 -7.87
C GLY A 56 -5.44 5.02 -8.96
N ARG A 57 -6.30 6.01 -9.26
CA ARG A 57 -7.39 5.88 -10.23
C ARG A 57 -6.91 5.85 -11.68
N MET A 58 -5.71 6.36 -11.97
CA MET A 58 -5.17 6.42 -13.34
C MET A 58 -4.98 5.04 -13.99
N THR A 59 -4.75 3.99 -13.20
CA THR A 59 -4.51 2.63 -13.73
C THR A 59 -5.40 1.56 -13.08
N HIS A 60 -6.05 1.87 -11.96
CA HIS A 60 -6.88 0.93 -11.19
C HIS A 60 -8.15 1.64 -10.70
N ASN A 61 -9.08 1.88 -11.63
CA ASN A 61 -10.34 2.57 -11.37
C ASN A 61 -11.39 1.60 -10.79
N HIS A 62 -11.06 1.01 -9.65
CA HIS A 62 -11.90 0.12 -8.85
C HIS A 62 -11.70 0.42 -7.34
N PRO A 63 -12.76 0.48 -6.50
CA PRO A 63 -12.65 0.78 -5.06
C PRO A 63 -11.54 0.05 -4.35
N THR A 64 -11.52 -1.28 -4.44
CA THR A 64 -10.49 -2.11 -3.81
C THR A 64 -9.07 -1.78 -4.27
N GLY A 65 -8.89 -1.32 -5.52
CA GLY A 65 -7.58 -0.95 -6.06
C GLY A 65 -7.12 0.43 -5.59
N PHE A 66 -7.91 1.46 -5.84
CA PHE A 66 -7.52 2.83 -5.46
C PHE A 66 -7.59 3.08 -3.94
N LEU A 67 -8.44 2.36 -3.20
CA LEU A 67 -8.40 2.41 -1.73
C LEU A 67 -7.12 1.78 -1.18
N GLY A 68 -6.57 0.74 -1.84
CA GLY A 68 -5.24 0.24 -1.51
C GLY A 68 -4.14 1.27 -1.77
N SER A 69 -4.24 2.00 -2.89
CA SER A 69 -3.38 3.16 -3.17
C SER A 69 -3.49 4.24 -2.10
N LEU A 70 -4.71 4.61 -1.70
CA LEU A 70 -4.94 5.54 -0.60
C LEU A 70 -4.29 5.04 0.70
N THR A 71 -4.49 3.77 1.07
CA THR A 71 -3.95 3.21 2.31
C THR A 71 -2.43 3.28 2.36
N THR A 72 -1.74 2.84 1.30
CA THR A 72 -0.26 2.87 1.25
C THR A 72 0.30 4.28 1.27
N ALA A 73 -0.33 5.23 0.55
CA ALA A 73 0.04 6.65 0.62
C ALA A 73 -0.20 7.22 2.03
N LEU A 74 -1.35 6.93 2.63
CA LEU A 74 -1.70 7.39 3.97
C LEU A 74 -0.72 6.87 5.02
N PHE A 75 -0.36 5.59 4.96
CA PHE A 75 0.58 4.97 5.89
C PHE A 75 2.00 5.53 5.72
N ALA A 76 2.43 5.79 4.48
CA ALA A 76 3.71 6.46 4.24
C ALA A 76 3.72 7.88 4.83
N SER A 77 2.62 8.63 4.68
CA SER A 77 2.46 9.95 5.31
C SER A 77 2.50 9.86 6.84
N TYR A 78 1.85 8.87 7.43
CA TYR A 78 1.88 8.63 8.88
C TYR A 78 3.27 8.26 9.39
N ALA A 79 4.02 7.44 8.66
CA ALA A 79 5.41 7.12 8.96
C ALA A 79 6.28 8.39 9.00
N VAL A 80 6.18 9.23 7.96
CA VAL A 80 6.92 10.50 7.87
C VAL A 80 6.52 11.49 8.98
N GLN A 81 5.27 11.46 9.43
CA GLN A 81 4.78 12.27 10.54
C GLN A 81 5.16 11.71 11.93
N GLY A 82 5.77 10.53 11.99
CA GLY A 82 6.10 9.87 13.26
C GLY A 82 4.87 9.41 14.04
N LYS A 83 3.73 9.20 13.37
CA LYS A 83 2.52 8.69 14.03
C LYS A 83 2.74 7.26 14.54
N PRO A 84 2.26 6.90 15.74
CA PRO A 84 2.41 5.54 16.25
C PRO A 84 1.80 4.51 15.30
N LEU A 85 2.59 3.51 14.90
CA LEU A 85 2.21 2.49 13.92
C LEU A 85 0.84 1.86 14.22
N VAL A 86 0.57 1.53 15.49
CA VAL A 86 -0.66 0.87 15.93
C VAL A 86 -1.96 1.64 15.63
N THR A 87 -1.88 2.97 15.42
CA THR A 87 -3.08 3.78 15.17
C THR A 87 -3.43 3.90 13.70
N TRP A 88 -2.57 3.45 12.78
CA TRP A 88 -2.73 3.73 11.35
C TRP A 88 -4.00 3.09 10.78
N GLY A 89 -4.29 1.85 11.18
CA GLY A 89 -5.49 1.13 10.77
C GLY A 89 -6.78 1.82 11.17
N ARG A 90 -6.92 2.23 12.44
CA ARG A 90 -8.12 2.97 12.90
C ARG A 90 -8.24 4.35 12.25
N ASP A 91 -7.13 5.02 12.02
CA ASP A 91 -7.12 6.31 11.34
C ASP A 91 -7.55 6.15 9.87
N LEU A 92 -7.16 5.06 9.20
CA LEU A 92 -7.65 4.71 7.87
C LEU A 92 -9.18 4.59 7.85
N MET A 93 -9.78 3.92 8.85
CA MET A 93 -11.25 3.80 8.95
C MET A 93 -11.94 5.16 9.07
N LYS A 94 -11.30 6.17 9.69
CA LYS A 94 -11.79 7.56 9.74
C LYS A 94 -11.62 8.31 8.40
N VAL A 95 -10.70 7.87 7.54
CA VAL A 95 -10.41 8.51 6.24
C VAL A 95 -11.27 7.92 5.11
N ILE A 96 -11.62 6.63 5.18
CA ILE A 96 -12.45 5.96 4.16
C ILE A 96 -13.75 6.75 3.87
N PRO A 97 -14.61 7.13 4.85
CA PRO A 97 -15.83 7.87 4.54
C PRO A 97 -15.59 9.21 3.82
N LYS A 98 -14.48 9.90 4.14
CA LYS A 98 -14.09 11.16 3.46
C LYS A 98 -13.68 10.92 2.01
N ALA A 99 -12.97 9.81 1.77
CA ALA A 99 -12.63 9.37 0.42
C ALA A 99 -13.90 9.05 -0.38
N GLU A 100 -14.89 8.42 0.25
CA GLU A 100 -16.16 8.10 -0.39
C GLU A 100 -16.91 9.38 -0.79
N GLU A 101 -16.95 10.39 0.09
CA GLU A 101 -17.59 11.68 -0.19
C GLU A 101 -16.91 12.40 -1.37
N TYR A 102 -15.58 12.38 -1.43
CA TYR A 102 -14.82 12.91 -2.56
C TYR A 102 -15.15 12.17 -3.87
N CYS A 103 -15.22 10.84 -3.81
CA CYS A 103 -15.62 10.01 -4.94
C CYS A 103 -17.06 10.32 -5.39
N LYS A 104 -18.01 10.52 -4.48
CA LYS A 104 -19.41 10.91 -4.80
C LYS A 104 -19.48 12.21 -5.59
N LYS A 105 -18.59 13.17 -5.33
CA LYS A 105 -18.54 14.46 -6.06
C LYS A 105 -17.89 14.34 -7.44
N THR A 106 -17.05 13.34 -7.65
CA THR A 106 -16.20 13.22 -8.86
C THR A 106 -16.57 12.05 -9.78
N ILE A 107 -17.38 11.10 -9.31
CA ILE A 107 -17.75 9.86 -10.03
C ILE A 107 -19.25 9.88 -10.34
N ARG A 108 -19.58 9.76 -11.63
CA ARG A 108 -20.97 9.80 -12.12
C ARG A 108 -21.79 8.54 -11.80
N HIS A 109 -21.15 7.38 -11.59
CA HIS A 109 -21.82 6.07 -11.43
C HIS A 109 -21.45 5.39 -10.10
N MET A 110 -21.63 6.06 -8.95
CA MET A 110 -21.24 5.52 -7.64
C MET A 110 -21.95 4.23 -7.21
N ALA A 111 -23.13 3.92 -7.76
CA ALA A 111 -23.86 2.70 -7.42
C ALA A 111 -23.03 1.43 -7.68
N GLU A 112 -22.20 1.43 -8.73
CA GLU A 112 -21.30 0.31 -9.07
C GLU A 112 -20.13 0.17 -8.08
N TYR A 113 -19.79 1.24 -7.37
CA TYR A 113 -18.65 1.30 -6.45
C TYR A 113 -19.05 0.89 -5.02
N GLN A 114 -20.32 1.01 -4.65
CA GLN A 114 -20.78 0.90 -3.26
C GLN A 114 -20.54 -0.48 -2.63
N GLU A 115 -20.86 -1.56 -3.34
CA GLU A 115 -20.63 -2.94 -2.83
C GLU A 115 -19.14 -3.20 -2.58
N LYS A 116 -18.28 -2.73 -3.51
CA LYS A 116 -16.83 -2.96 -3.46
C LYS A 116 -16.13 -2.04 -2.46
N TRP A 117 -16.73 -0.88 -2.20
CA TRP A 117 -16.35 0.00 -1.11
C TRP A 117 -16.58 -0.67 0.24
N PHE A 118 -17.80 -1.14 0.46
CA PHE A 118 -18.19 -1.86 1.68
C PHE A 118 -17.33 -3.10 1.89
N TYR A 119 -17.01 -3.84 0.83
CA TYR A 119 -16.08 -4.98 0.92
C TYR A 119 -14.71 -4.59 1.48
N PHE A 120 -14.11 -3.49 0.99
CA PHE A 120 -12.81 -3.02 1.48
C PHE A 120 -12.90 -2.62 2.96
N GLU A 121 -13.90 -1.82 3.30
CA GLU A 121 -14.13 -1.32 4.66
C GLU A 121 -14.33 -2.47 5.65
N ALA A 122 -15.22 -3.41 5.34
CA ALA A 122 -15.50 -4.57 6.18
C ALA A 122 -14.25 -5.44 6.39
N LYS A 123 -13.46 -5.68 5.33
CA LYS A 123 -12.21 -6.45 5.45
C LYS A 123 -11.20 -5.81 6.40
N TRP A 124 -11.06 -4.48 6.35
CA TRP A 124 -10.19 -3.76 7.27
C TRP A 124 -10.75 -3.75 8.69
N GLN A 125 -12.05 -3.58 8.87
CA GLN A 125 -12.68 -3.63 10.19
C GLN A 125 -12.44 -5.00 10.86
N PHE A 126 -12.76 -6.10 10.17
CA PHE A 126 -12.52 -7.46 10.69
C PHE A 126 -11.05 -7.71 11.05
N TYR A 127 -10.12 -7.19 10.25
CA TYR A 127 -8.70 -7.30 10.54
C TYR A 127 -8.30 -6.55 11.83
N LEU A 128 -8.79 -5.32 12.01
CA LEU A 128 -8.48 -4.50 13.18
C LEU A 128 -9.11 -5.09 14.46
N GLU A 129 -10.32 -5.63 14.36
CA GLU A 129 -10.97 -6.42 15.41
C GLU A 129 -10.14 -7.65 15.77
N GLU A 130 -9.72 -8.46 14.78
CA GLU A 130 -8.91 -9.66 14.98
C GLU A 130 -7.57 -9.35 15.69
N ARG A 131 -6.98 -8.19 15.40
CA ARG A 131 -5.74 -7.72 16.04
C ARG A 131 -5.97 -6.94 17.32
N GLY A 132 -7.21 -6.65 17.70
CA GLY A 132 -7.54 -5.84 18.87
C GLY A 132 -6.89 -4.47 18.80
N VAL A 133 -7.02 -3.77 17.66
CA VAL A 133 -6.50 -2.41 17.41
C VAL A 133 -7.54 -1.51 16.73
N GLU A 134 -8.81 -1.86 16.80
CA GLU A 134 -9.91 -1.06 16.26
C GLU A 134 -10.13 0.20 17.12
N GLU A 135 -10.27 0.03 18.44
CA GLU A 135 -10.81 1.04 19.36
C GLU A 135 -9.74 1.89 20.07
N GLU A 136 -10.05 3.15 20.36
CA GLU A 136 -9.13 4.02 21.11
C GLU A 136 -8.72 3.41 22.47
N GLY A 137 -7.42 3.44 22.77
CA GLY A 137 -6.84 2.75 23.93
C GLY A 137 -6.33 1.33 23.64
N GLN A 138 -6.77 0.69 22.56
CA GLN A 138 -6.22 -0.58 22.10
C GLN A 138 -4.90 -0.35 21.34
N ASN A 139 -3.78 -0.31 22.06
CA ASN A 139 -2.46 0.03 21.52
C ASN A 139 -1.47 -1.16 21.52
N LYS A 140 -1.93 -2.37 21.83
CA LYS A 140 -1.12 -3.59 21.84
C LYS A 140 -1.76 -4.62 20.90
N PRO A 141 -1.24 -4.80 19.67
CA PRO A 141 -1.80 -5.76 18.73
C PRO A 141 -1.67 -7.19 19.28
N LEU A 142 -2.73 -7.97 19.08
CA LEU A 142 -2.81 -9.38 19.46
C LEU A 142 -2.29 -10.24 18.31
N PHE A 143 -1.33 -11.11 18.60
CA PHE A 143 -0.83 -12.10 17.66
C PHE A 143 -1.00 -13.50 18.25
N PRO A 144 -1.33 -14.51 17.42
CA PRO A 144 -1.30 -15.91 17.82
C PRO A 144 0.05 -16.32 18.42
N ASP A 145 0.02 -17.18 19.45
CA ASP A 145 1.22 -17.72 20.11
C ASP A 145 2.13 -18.49 19.14
N THR A 146 1.53 -19.15 18.15
CA THR A 146 2.23 -19.80 17.05
C THR A 146 1.97 -19.05 15.75
N TYR A 147 3.00 -18.35 15.27
CA TYR A 147 2.97 -17.60 14.01
C TYR A 147 4.13 -18.08 13.12
N ASN A 148 4.10 -19.36 12.77
CA ASN A 148 5.05 -19.96 11.82
C ASN A 148 4.60 -19.71 10.37
N ALA A 149 5.42 -20.07 9.40
CA ALA A 149 5.13 -19.80 7.98
C ALA A 149 3.81 -20.43 7.50
N GLU A 150 3.46 -21.64 7.98
CA GLU A 150 2.23 -22.33 7.59
C GLU A 150 0.98 -21.62 8.14
N GLU A 151 1.00 -21.24 9.41
CA GLU A 151 -0.11 -20.50 10.04
C GLU A 151 -0.24 -19.10 9.44
N THR A 152 0.89 -18.45 9.12
CA THR A 152 0.92 -17.16 8.41
C THR A 152 0.20 -17.26 7.06
N ASP A 153 0.53 -18.28 6.26
CA ASP A 153 -0.12 -18.51 4.98
C ASP A 153 -1.62 -18.77 5.11
N LYS A 154 -2.05 -19.51 6.13
CA LYS A 154 -3.47 -19.74 6.42
C LYS A 154 -4.18 -18.43 6.75
N VAL A 155 -3.60 -17.61 7.63
CA VAL A 155 -4.13 -16.29 8.00
C VAL A 155 -4.27 -15.40 6.76
N TYR A 156 -3.21 -15.30 5.96
CA TYR A 156 -3.20 -14.43 4.78
C TYR A 156 -4.23 -14.89 3.73
N LYS A 157 -4.40 -16.20 3.54
CA LYS A 157 -5.45 -16.75 2.68
C LYS A 157 -6.86 -16.36 3.16
N ARG A 158 -7.12 -16.31 4.48
CA ARG A 158 -8.42 -15.87 5.02
C ARG A 158 -8.72 -14.39 4.73
N TRP A 159 -7.70 -13.54 4.79
CA TRP A 159 -7.87 -12.11 4.48
C TRP A 159 -8.00 -11.84 2.98
N SER A 160 -7.39 -12.70 2.16
CA SER A 160 -7.40 -12.58 0.70
C SER A 160 -8.79 -12.70 0.07
N SER A 161 -8.90 -12.26 -1.19
CA SER A 161 -9.96 -12.72 -2.08
C SER A 161 -9.43 -13.87 -2.96
N GLU A 162 -10.30 -14.83 -3.29
CA GLU A 162 -9.97 -15.96 -4.18
C GLU A 162 -8.79 -16.84 -3.70
N GLY A 163 -8.42 -16.76 -2.42
CA GLY A 163 -7.37 -17.59 -1.82
C GLY A 163 -5.94 -17.19 -2.19
N ARG A 164 -5.72 -16.04 -2.84
CA ARG A 164 -4.39 -15.53 -3.20
C ARG A 164 -4.09 -14.23 -2.48
N ALA A 165 -3.42 -14.36 -1.34
CA ALA A 165 -3.02 -13.27 -0.46
C ALA A 165 -2.13 -12.22 -1.13
N GLY A 166 -2.35 -10.94 -0.81
CA GLY A 166 -1.53 -9.81 -1.24
C GLY A 166 -1.75 -9.38 -2.69
N ARG A 167 -2.72 -9.99 -3.38
CA ARG A 167 -2.96 -9.76 -4.81
C ARG A 167 -3.86 -8.55 -5.07
N ARG A 168 -4.61 -8.12 -4.06
CA ARG A 168 -5.60 -7.05 -4.17
C ARG A 168 -5.17 -5.84 -3.33
N GLY A 169 -5.81 -4.70 -3.58
CA GLY A 169 -5.49 -3.49 -2.83
C GLY A 169 -5.98 -3.49 -1.38
N HIS A 170 -6.88 -4.39 -0.96
CA HIS A 170 -7.26 -4.49 0.45
C HIS A 170 -6.26 -5.28 1.28
N ASP A 171 -5.79 -6.43 0.78
CA ASP A 171 -4.99 -7.37 1.57
C ASP A 171 -3.49 -7.12 1.48
N ALA A 172 -2.96 -6.59 0.38
CA ALA A 172 -1.53 -6.30 0.28
C ALA A 172 -1.02 -5.28 1.31
N PRO A 173 -1.61 -4.07 1.43
CA PRO A 173 -1.23 -3.15 2.50
C PRO A 173 -1.55 -3.69 3.90
N MET A 174 -2.59 -4.51 4.05
CA MET A 174 -2.96 -5.14 5.33
C MET A 174 -1.88 -6.13 5.80
N ILE A 175 -1.41 -7.01 4.91
CA ILE A 175 -0.33 -7.96 5.22
C ILE A 175 0.97 -7.22 5.52
N ALA A 176 1.30 -6.18 4.75
CA ALA A 176 2.46 -5.34 5.02
C ALA A 176 2.39 -4.65 6.40
N TYR A 177 1.21 -4.13 6.75
CA TYR A 177 0.95 -3.52 8.04
C TYR A 177 1.01 -4.52 9.19
N ASP A 178 0.43 -5.72 9.02
CA ASP A 178 0.51 -6.81 9.99
C ASP A 178 1.96 -7.22 10.29
N ALA A 179 2.76 -7.34 9.23
CA ALA A 179 4.18 -7.65 9.35
C ALA A 179 4.95 -6.57 10.12
N LEU A 180 4.68 -5.27 9.86
CA LEU A 180 5.30 -4.16 10.59
C LEU A 180 4.92 -4.17 12.07
N LEU A 181 3.63 -4.38 12.38
CA LEU A 181 3.14 -4.45 13.76
C LEU A 181 3.79 -5.58 14.55
N ALA A 182 4.00 -6.73 13.92
CA ALA A 182 4.59 -7.90 14.56
C ALA A 182 6.12 -7.80 14.70
N SER A 183 6.79 -7.19 13.73
CA SER A 183 8.25 -7.24 13.61
C SER A 183 8.94 -6.07 14.30
N GLY A 184 8.26 -4.93 14.46
CA GLY A 184 8.89 -3.70 14.91
C GLY A 184 10.10 -3.36 14.04
N SER A 185 11.24 -3.10 14.67
CA SER A 185 12.50 -2.81 13.97
C SER A 185 13.27 -4.07 13.53
N ASP A 186 12.77 -5.29 13.72
CA ASP A 186 13.47 -6.51 13.27
C ASP A 186 13.22 -6.74 11.76
N TRP A 187 14.23 -6.41 10.94
CA TRP A 187 14.18 -6.61 9.50
C TRP A 187 13.98 -8.07 9.08
N THR A 188 14.59 -9.01 9.82
CA THR A 188 14.49 -10.44 9.49
C THR A 188 13.07 -10.95 9.71
N GLN A 189 12.43 -10.53 10.80
CA GLN A 189 11.03 -10.85 11.06
C GLN A 189 10.10 -10.20 10.04
N LEU A 190 10.39 -8.96 9.62
CA LEU A 190 9.63 -8.32 8.55
C LEU A 190 9.69 -9.13 7.27
N CYS A 191 10.88 -9.56 6.83
CA CYS A 191 11.04 -10.37 5.62
C CYS A 191 10.27 -11.69 5.74
N ARG A 192 10.36 -12.38 6.88
CA ARG A 192 9.64 -13.65 7.12
C ARG A 192 8.13 -13.50 6.99
N ARG A 193 7.58 -12.35 7.38
CA ARG A 193 6.13 -12.11 7.39
C ARG A 193 5.64 -11.50 6.08
N ALA A 194 6.28 -10.43 5.60
CA ALA A 194 5.84 -9.69 4.43
C ALA A 194 6.40 -10.20 3.09
N MET A 195 7.58 -10.84 3.07
CA MET A 195 8.30 -11.16 1.82
C MET A 195 8.37 -12.66 1.54
N PHE A 196 8.27 -13.50 2.56
CA PHE A 196 8.41 -14.95 2.45
C PHE A 196 7.12 -15.68 2.83
N HIS A 197 6.10 -15.56 1.99
CA HIS A 197 4.81 -16.24 2.14
C HIS A 197 4.26 -16.72 0.79
N GLY A 198 3.32 -17.66 0.77
CA GLY A 198 2.79 -18.30 -0.44
C GLY A 198 1.84 -17.47 -1.29
N GLY A 199 1.80 -16.15 -1.07
CA GLY A 199 0.91 -15.20 -1.78
C GLY A 199 1.66 -14.37 -2.82
N GLU A 200 1.16 -13.16 -3.08
CA GLU A 200 1.84 -12.15 -3.89
C GLU A 200 2.87 -11.39 -3.04
N SER A 201 3.90 -12.12 -2.62
CA SER A 201 4.90 -11.62 -1.67
C SER A 201 5.75 -10.47 -2.20
N SER A 202 5.82 -10.33 -3.53
CA SER A 202 6.51 -9.21 -4.18
C SER A 202 5.83 -7.87 -3.84
N ALA A 203 4.50 -7.83 -3.80
CA ALA A 203 3.73 -6.62 -3.57
C ALA A 203 3.70 -6.23 -2.08
N THR A 204 3.41 -7.18 -1.21
CA THR A 204 3.43 -7.01 0.25
C THR A 204 4.83 -6.62 0.73
N GLY A 205 5.87 -7.28 0.21
CA GLY A 205 7.26 -6.98 0.52
C GLY A 205 7.69 -5.57 0.10
N LEU A 206 7.25 -5.12 -1.07
CA LEU A 206 7.53 -3.76 -1.55
C LEU A 206 6.90 -2.69 -0.64
N ILE A 207 5.62 -2.86 -0.30
CA ILE A 207 4.91 -1.95 0.61
C ILE A 207 5.56 -1.96 2.00
N ALA A 208 5.80 -3.14 2.56
CA ALA A 208 6.39 -3.31 3.89
C ALA A 208 7.81 -2.73 3.95
N GLY A 209 8.65 -3.00 2.96
CA GLY A 209 10.03 -2.49 2.91
C GLY A 209 10.08 -0.97 2.81
N CYS A 210 9.19 -0.36 2.00
CA CYS A 210 9.09 1.10 1.92
C CYS A 210 8.70 1.72 3.26
N LEU A 211 7.65 1.21 3.91
CA LEU A 211 7.17 1.72 5.19
C LEU A 211 8.19 1.48 6.32
N TYR A 212 8.86 0.32 6.32
CA TYR A 212 9.94 0.02 7.26
C TYR A 212 11.09 1.01 7.14
N GLY A 213 11.54 1.31 5.90
CA GLY A 213 12.60 2.29 5.67
C GLY A 213 12.24 3.68 6.17
N LEU A 214 10.97 4.10 6.03
CA LEU A 214 10.48 5.37 6.59
C LEU A 214 10.47 5.38 8.13
N LEU A 215 10.18 4.24 8.76
CA LEU A 215 10.07 4.13 10.22
C LEU A 215 11.41 3.96 10.93
N PHE A 216 12.31 3.15 10.36
CA PHE A 216 13.51 2.66 11.05
C PHE A 216 14.81 2.94 10.29
N GLY A 217 14.72 3.48 9.08
CA GLY A 217 15.86 3.65 8.19
C GLY A 217 16.45 2.31 7.74
N LEU A 218 17.73 2.31 7.40
CA LEU A 218 18.46 1.13 6.89
C LEU A 218 19.35 0.45 7.95
N SER A 219 19.41 0.99 9.17
CA SER A 219 20.40 0.56 10.18
C SER A 219 20.32 -0.91 10.58
N GLN A 220 19.14 -1.52 10.47
CA GLN A 220 18.88 -2.92 10.78
C GLN A 220 18.83 -3.81 9.52
N VAL A 221 18.99 -3.22 8.34
CA VAL A 221 19.00 -3.94 7.06
C VAL A 221 20.44 -4.35 6.75
N PRO A 222 20.72 -5.66 6.52
CA PRO A 222 22.05 -6.09 6.11
C PRO A 222 22.53 -5.36 4.86
N GLU A 223 23.76 -4.83 4.89
CA GLU A 223 24.32 -4.00 3.84
C GLU A 223 24.24 -4.64 2.44
N GLY A 224 24.55 -5.93 2.34
CA GLY A 224 24.51 -6.68 1.09
C GLY A 224 23.12 -6.78 0.45
N LEU A 225 22.04 -6.46 1.17
CA LEU A 225 20.68 -6.46 0.61
C LEU A 225 20.30 -5.15 -0.07
N HIS A 226 21.01 -4.05 0.20
CA HIS A 226 20.71 -2.75 -0.39
C HIS A 226 21.87 -2.15 -1.18
N GLN A 227 23.08 -2.71 -1.09
CA GLN A 227 24.26 -2.15 -1.75
C GLN A 227 24.22 -2.23 -3.28
N ASP A 228 23.81 -3.38 -3.83
CA ASP A 228 23.85 -3.69 -5.26
C ASP A 228 22.46 -3.78 -5.90
N VAL A 229 21.48 -3.07 -5.33
CA VAL A 229 20.12 -3.04 -5.87
C VAL A 229 20.12 -2.37 -7.24
N ASP A 230 19.39 -2.96 -8.19
CA ASP A 230 19.23 -2.39 -9.53
C ASP A 230 18.73 -0.94 -9.45
N ARG A 231 19.40 -0.05 -10.18
CA ARG A 231 19.15 1.41 -10.20
C ARG A 231 19.25 2.11 -8.83
N ARG A 232 20.01 1.57 -7.88
CA ARG A 232 20.20 2.16 -6.54
C ARG A 232 20.47 3.67 -6.56
N MET A 233 21.47 4.14 -7.32
CA MET A 233 21.81 5.57 -7.37
C MET A 233 20.61 6.43 -7.78
N ARG A 234 19.82 5.96 -8.76
CA ARG A 234 18.62 6.67 -9.21
C ARG A 234 17.53 6.69 -8.14
N LEU A 235 17.37 5.63 -7.37
CA LEU A 235 16.43 5.57 -6.25
C LEU A 235 16.83 6.54 -5.12
N GLU A 236 18.13 6.62 -4.81
CA GLU A 236 18.66 7.55 -3.82
C GLU A 236 18.48 9.02 -4.26
N GLU A 237 18.77 9.35 -5.53
CA GLU A 237 18.52 10.68 -6.11
C GLU A 237 17.04 11.07 -6.01
N LEU A 238 16.14 10.20 -6.46
CA LEU A 238 14.70 10.46 -6.42
C LEU A 238 14.19 10.62 -4.98
N GLY A 239 14.71 9.84 -4.04
CA GLY A 239 14.41 9.97 -2.63
C GLY A 239 14.83 11.34 -2.07
N ALA A 240 16.03 11.81 -2.41
CA ALA A 240 16.52 13.12 -2.00
C ALA A 240 15.70 14.28 -2.60
N GLU A 241 15.36 14.20 -3.89
CA GLU A 241 14.50 15.18 -4.56
C GLU A 241 13.09 15.23 -3.92
N LEU A 242 12.51 14.06 -3.64
CA LEU A 242 11.21 13.94 -2.99
C LEU A 242 11.23 14.56 -1.58
N TYR A 243 12.25 14.25 -0.79
CA TYR A 243 12.43 14.82 0.54
C TYR A 243 12.56 16.35 0.49
N LYS A 244 13.36 16.88 -0.45
CA LYS A 244 13.53 18.32 -0.65
C LYS A 244 12.20 18.99 -1.03
N ALA A 245 11.46 18.41 -1.96
CA ALA A 245 10.17 18.94 -2.38
C ALA A 245 9.15 18.95 -1.23
N ALA A 246 9.02 17.86 -0.48
CA ALA A 246 8.12 17.77 0.66
C ALA A 246 8.50 18.72 1.81
N SER A 247 9.79 19.02 1.98
CA SER A 247 10.28 19.95 3.02
C SER A 247 10.12 21.42 2.64
N ALA A 248 10.17 21.75 1.34
CA ALA A 248 9.98 23.11 0.84
C ALA A 248 8.53 23.61 1.04
N GLU A 249 7.53 22.74 0.87
CA GLU A 249 6.11 23.12 1.07
C GLU A 249 5.79 23.34 2.57
N ARG A 250 6.40 22.56 3.49
CA ARG A 250 6.24 22.78 4.95
C ARG A 250 6.82 24.11 5.44
N SER A 251 7.75 24.70 4.70
CA SER A 251 8.34 26.00 5.03
C SER A 251 7.54 27.17 4.48
N THR A 252 6.63 26.95 3.53
CA THR A 252 5.69 27.96 3.01
C THR A 252 4.36 28.02 3.77
N GLU A 253 4.05 27.04 4.62
CA GLU A 253 2.86 27.02 5.49
C GLU A 253 3.12 27.56 6.91
N LYS A 254 4.35 28.03 7.20
CA LYS A 254 4.72 28.73 8.45
C LYS A 254 4.84 30.23 8.22
#